data_AF-A0A415ZI50-F1
#
_entry.id   AF-A0A415ZI50-F1
#
_cell.length_a   1.000
_cell.length_b   1.000
_cell.length_c   1.000
_cell.angle_alpha   90.00
_cell.angle_beta   90.00
_cell.angle_gamma   90.00
#
_symmetry.space_group_name_H-M   'P 1'
#
loop_
_entity.id
_entity.type
_entity.pdbx_description
1 polymer ?
#
loop_
_entity_poly.entity_id
_entity_poly.type
_entity_poly.pdbx_seq_one_letter_code
_entity_poly.pdbx_strand_id
1 'polypeptide(L)'
;MNIAFKQAHSGNYRRAARGKEDIRYLVIHFTANDGDTAKNNADYFARAEISTSAHYFVDENEVWQSVRDADIAWHCGTRGTYFHPYCRNANSIGIELCSRKNGEKFYFMPETVRRAQTLVRGLMTKYGIPLENVVRHYDVTHKNCPAPFVESASAWTAFKQGLQKKEEPDMTEAEVKKIIESTRRTYNSVSAVPAWAKPTVEKLTRKGWLLGDEHGKLDLTEELLRTLVINDRAGIYGE
;
A
#
# COMPACT_ATOMS: atom_id res chain seq x y z
N MET A 1 -1.88 -7.19 -2.61
CA MET A 1 -1.74 -6.21 -3.72
C MET A 1 -1.93 -6.91 -5.05
N ASN A 2 -2.75 -6.37 -5.95
CA ASN A 2 -2.90 -6.88 -7.32
C ASN A 2 -1.69 -6.43 -8.18
N ILE A 3 -1.13 -7.33 -8.99
CA ILE A 3 0.00 -7.05 -9.88
C ILE A 3 -0.41 -7.49 -11.29
N ALA A 4 -0.53 -6.53 -12.20
CA ALA A 4 -0.78 -6.83 -13.61
C ALA A 4 0.51 -7.32 -14.28
N PHE A 5 0.38 -8.16 -15.32
CA PHE A 5 1.54 -8.73 -16.01
C PHE A 5 1.49 -8.44 -17.51
N LYS A 6 2.61 -7.97 -18.06
CA LYS A 6 2.83 -7.87 -19.51
C LYS A 6 4.28 -8.15 -19.85
N GLN A 7 4.53 -9.32 -20.42
CA GLN A 7 5.86 -9.78 -20.77
C GLN A 7 6.58 -8.78 -21.69
N ALA A 8 7.79 -8.38 -21.30
CA ALA A 8 8.71 -7.61 -22.13
C ALA A 8 9.04 -8.35 -23.43
N HIS A 9 9.50 -7.62 -24.45
CA HIS A 9 10.02 -8.22 -25.68
C HIS A 9 11.12 -9.24 -25.37
N SER A 10 11.19 -10.35 -26.10
CA SER A 10 12.14 -11.44 -25.81
C SER A 10 13.61 -11.04 -25.91
N GLY A 11 13.92 -9.98 -26.65
CA GLY A 11 15.26 -9.40 -26.73
C GLY A 11 15.66 -8.51 -25.54
N ASN A 12 14.77 -8.28 -24.57
CA ASN A 12 15.03 -7.42 -23.42
C ASN A 12 15.39 -8.17 -22.14
N TYR A 13 15.28 -9.49 -22.12
CA TYR A 13 15.53 -10.31 -20.94
C TYR A 13 16.09 -11.68 -21.35
N ARG A 14 16.78 -12.35 -20.42
CA ARG A 14 17.22 -13.74 -20.65
C ARG A 14 16.23 -14.69 -19.99
N ARG A 15 15.64 -15.60 -20.77
CA ARG A 15 14.87 -16.71 -20.19
C ARG A 15 15.76 -17.54 -19.25
N ALA A 16 15.24 -17.87 -18.09
CA ALA A 16 15.94 -18.65 -17.08
C ALA A 16 14.92 -19.47 -16.25
N ALA A 17 15.41 -20.12 -15.20
CA ALA A 17 14.60 -20.88 -14.26
C ALA A 17 15.06 -20.59 -12.83
N ARG A 18 15.21 -19.30 -12.50
CA ARG A 18 15.68 -18.87 -11.17
C ARG A 18 14.70 -19.32 -10.10
N GLY A 19 15.21 -20.07 -9.14
CA GLY A 19 14.51 -20.43 -7.92
C GLY A 19 14.68 -19.37 -6.84
N LYS A 20 14.12 -19.65 -5.68
CA LYS A 20 14.18 -18.77 -4.51
C LYS A 20 15.62 -18.39 -4.14
N GLU A 21 16.51 -19.38 -4.11
CA GLU A 21 17.91 -19.22 -3.68
C GLU A 21 18.78 -18.45 -4.68
N ASP A 22 18.33 -18.31 -5.93
CA ASP A 22 19.04 -17.54 -6.95
C ASP A 22 18.79 -16.02 -6.82
N ILE A 23 17.67 -15.63 -6.22
CA ILE A 23 17.25 -14.23 -6.11
C ILE A 23 17.65 -13.71 -4.74
N ARG A 24 18.76 -12.96 -4.71
CA ARG A 24 19.43 -12.53 -3.47
C ARG A 24 19.33 -11.05 -3.20
N TYR A 25 18.98 -10.24 -4.19
CA TYR A 25 18.94 -8.77 -4.09
C TYR A 25 17.67 -8.19 -4.72
N LEU A 26 17.21 -7.07 -4.15
CA LEU A 26 16.20 -6.21 -4.77
C LEU A 26 16.89 -4.89 -5.12
N VAL A 27 16.87 -4.51 -6.40
CA VAL A 27 17.51 -3.27 -6.87
C VAL A 27 16.42 -2.25 -7.14
N ILE A 28 16.49 -1.11 -6.47
CA ILE A 28 15.55 -0.01 -6.61
C ILE A 28 16.08 0.96 -7.67
N HIS A 29 15.19 1.34 -8.58
CA HIS A 29 15.44 2.21 -9.71
C HIS A 29 14.38 3.32 -9.81
N PHE A 30 14.55 4.18 -10.80
CA PHE A 30 13.51 5.11 -11.25
C PHE A 30 13.53 5.20 -12.77
N THR A 31 12.36 5.46 -13.33
CA THR A 31 12.17 5.54 -14.77
C THR A 31 12.87 6.74 -15.40
N ALA A 32 13.23 7.76 -14.60
CA ALA A 32 13.81 9.02 -15.04
C ALA A 32 12.93 9.77 -16.06
N ASN A 33 11.62 9.54 -15.98
CA ASN A 33 10.59 10.19 -16.79
C ASN A 33 9.80 11.20 -15.95
N ASP A 34 8.92 11.94 -16.61
CA ASP A 34 8.01 12.88 -15.99
C ASP A 34 6.56 12.54 -16.31
N GLY A 35 5.83 11.98 -15.33
CA GLY A 35 4.41 11.68 -15.50
C GLY A 35 4.11 10.35 -16.17
N ASP A 36 5.09 9.44 -16.26
CA ASP A 36 4.85 8.09 -16.75
C ASP A 36 4.09 7.23 -15.73
N THR A 37 3.47 6.18 -16.25
CA THR A 37 2.73 5.18 -15.48
C THR A 37 3.42 3.82 -15.57
N ALA A 38 3.16 2.96 -14.59
CA ALA A 38 3.69 1.59 -14.56
C ALA A 38 3.23 0.80 -15.79
N LYS A 39 1.97 0.97 -16.19
CA LYS A 39 1.42 0.36 -17.39
C LYS A 39 2.12 0.84 -18.66
N ASN A 40 2.33 2.15 -18.81
CA ASN A 40 2.96 2.71 -20.02
C ASN A 40 4.39 2.17 -20.19
N ASN A 41 5.14 2.04 -19.10
CA ASN A 41 6.45 1.41 -19.13
C ASN A 41 6.35 -0.07 -19.52
N ALA A 42 5.50 -0.86 -18.87
CA ALA A 42 5.32 -2.27 -19.23
C ALA A 42 4.89 -2.44 -20.71
N ASP A 43 4.01 -1.58 -21.21
CA ASP A 43 3.60 -1.54 -22.62
C ASP A 43 4.76 -1.19 -23.57
N TYR A 44 5.64 -0.27 -23.17
CA TYR A 44 6.83 0.10 -23.93
C TYR A 44 7.83 -1.05 -24.00
N PHE A 45 8.19 -1.65 -22.87
CA PHE A 45 9.14 -2.77 -22.81
C PHE A 45 8.63 -4.04 -23.49
N ALA A 46 7.31 -4.21 -23.60
CA ALA A 46 6.70 -5.29 -24.38
C ALA A 46 6.81 -5.08 -25.91
N ARG A 47 6.78 -3.82 -26.36
CA ARG A 47 6.81 -3.46 -27.79
C ARG A 47 8.23 -3.27 -28.33
N ALA A 48 9.10 -2.62 -27.56
CA ALA A 48 10.41 -2.21 -28.01
C ALA A 48 11.48 -3.27 -27.71
N GLU A 49 12.39 -3.52 -28.66
CA GLU A 49 13.58 -4.33 -28.44
C GLU A 49 14.79 -3.40 -28.23
N ILE A 50 15.19 -3.20 -26.98
CA ILE A 50 16.15 -2.17 -26.58
C ILE A 50 17.27 -2.70 -25.69
N SER A 51 17.33 -4.01 -25.47
CA SER A 51 18.37 -4.66 -24.66
C SER A 51 18.47 -4.09 -23.23
N THR A 52 17.32 -3.77 -22.64
CA THR A 52 17.18 -3.38 -21.24
C THR A 52 15.79 -3.77 -20.76
N SER A 53 15.63 -4.05 -19.46
CA SER A 53 14.33 -4.34 -18.83
C SER A 53 14.40 -4.22 -17.32
N ALA A 54 13.24 -4.14 -16.68
CA ALA A 54 13.05 -4.33 -15.24
C ALA A 54 11.96 -5.37 -14.99
N HIS A 55 11.93 -5.94 -13.78
CA HIS A 55 10.90 -6.92 -13.42
C HIS A 55 9.59 -6.23 -13.11
N TYR A 56 9.65 -5.11 -12.38
CA TYR A 56 8.47 -4.39 -11.91
C TYR A 56 8.56 -2.89 -12.20
N PHE A 57 7.41 -2.31 -12.54
CA PHE A 57 7.17 -0.87 -12.58
C PHE A 57 6.09 -0.52 -11.56
N VAL A 58 6.29 0.57 -10.83
CA VAL A 58 5.40 1.03 -9.75
C VAL A 58 5.08 2.50 -9.95
N ASP A 59 3.80 2.86 -9.93
CA ASP A 59 3.35 4.25 -9.84
C ASP A 59 2.40 4.45 -8.65
N GLU A 60 1.75 5.61 -8.56
CA GLU A 60 0.84 5.94 -7.47
C GLU A 60 -0.41 5.04 -7.43
N ASN A 61 -0.80 4.43 -8.55
CA ASN A 61 -2.06 3.72 -8.73
C ASN A 61 -1.90 2.19 -8.78
N GLU A 62 -0.85 1.70 -9.43
CA GLU A 62 -0.74 0.29 -9.80
C GLU A 62 0.72 -0.23 -9.85
N VAL A 63 0.84 -1.55 -9.98
CA VAL A 63 2.10 -2.26 -10.20
C VAL A 63 1.96 -3.15 -11.42
N TRP A 64 2.93 -3.04 -12.33
CA TRP A 64 3.04 -3.91 -13.50
C TRP A 64 4.33 -4.71 -13.45
N GLN A 65 4.22 -6.02 -13.65
CA GLN A 65 5.35 -6.91 -13.85
C GLN A 65 5.61 -7.08 -15.34
N SER A 66 6.85 -6.82 -15.78
CA SER A 66 7.27 -6.94 -17.18
C SER A 66 8.21 -8.12 -17.46
N VAL A 67 8.96 -8.58 -16.45
CA VAL A 67 9.77 -9.79 -16.55
C VAL A 67 9.43 -10.70 -15.38
N ARG A 68 9.18 -11.99 -15.65
CA ARG A 68 8.91 -12.99 -14.60
C ARG A 68 10.13 -13.11 -13.70
N ASP A 69 9.92 -13.29 -12.40
CA ASP A 69 11.02 -13.42 -11.42
C ASP A 69 12.00 -14.56 -11.79
N ALA A 70 11.49 -15.65 -12.37
CA ALA A 70 12.31 -16.78 -12.81
C ALA A 70 13.26 -16.45 -13.98
N ASP A 71 12.95 -15.40 -14.76
CA ASP A 71 13.75 -14.91 -15.88
C ASP A 71 14.65 -13.75 -15.43
N ILE A 72 15.70 -13.43 -16.19
CA ILE A 72 16.68 -12.39 -15.84
C ILE A 72 16.41 -11.11 -16.64
N ALA A 73 15.94 -10.06 -15.97
CA ALA A 73 15.87 -8.72 -16.55
C ALA A 73 17.26 -8.07 -16.66
N TRP A 74 17.43 -7.14 -17.60
CA TRP A 74 18.70 -6.43 -17.83
C TRP A 74 18.61 -4.98 -17.29
N HIS A 75 18.68 -4.81 -15.96
CA HIS A 75 18.39 -3.52 -15.29
C HIS A 75 19.61 -2.87 -14.62
N CYS A 76 20.50 -3.66 -14.01
CA CYS A 76 21.62 -3.18 -13.19
C CYS A 76 23.00 -3.59 -13.73
N GLY A 77 23.07 -3.89 -15.04
CA GLY A 77 24.32 -4.24 -15.71
C GLY A 77 25.18 -3.02 -16.04
N THR A 78 26.48 -3.21 -16.18
CA THR A 78 27.43 -2.19 -16.65
C THR A 78 28.48 -2.80 -17.57
N ARG A 79 29.01 -2.00 -18.49
CA ARG A 79 30.24 -2.31 -19.27
C ARG A 79 31.52 -1.90 -18.54
N GLY A 80 31.40 -1.12 -17.48
CA GLY A 80 32.50 -0.67 -16.64
C GLY A 80 32.59 -1.47 -15.34
N THR A 81 32.83 -0.77 -14.24
CA THR A 81 33.08 -1.37 -12.94
C THR A 81 31.78 -1.63 -12.17
N TYR A 82 31.68 -2.81 -11.57
CA TYR A 82 30.73 -3.07 -10.49
C TYR A 82 31.35 -2.66 -9.16
N PHE A 83 30.61 -1.89 -8.36
CA PHE A 83 31.03 -1.46 -7.03
C PHE A 83 30.47 -2.38 -5.94
N HIS A 84 29.30 -2.99 -6.18
CA HIS A 84 28.82 -4.05 -5.31
C HIS A 84 29.54 -5.38 -5.63
N PRO A 85 30.07 -6.09 -4.62
CA PRO A 85 30.84 -7.32 -4.84
C PRO A 85 30.03 -8.45 -5.52
N TYR A 86 28.73 -8.57 -5.22
CA TYR A 86 27.92 -9.73 -5.62
C TYR A 86 26.65 -9.42 -6.42
N CYS A 87 26.04 -8.23 -6.29
CA CYS A 87 24.75 -7.94 -6.92
C CYS A 87 24.90 -7.78 -8.45
N ARG A 88 24.12 -8.54 -9.23
CA ARG A 88 24.10 -8.57 -10.70
C ARG A 88 22.68 -8.75 -11.21
N ASN A 89 22.45 -8.54 -12.51
CA ASN A 89 21.17 -8.86 -13.17
C ASN A 89 20.70 -10.29 -12.83
N ALA A 90 21.62 -11.26 -12.86
CA ALA A 90 21.29 -12.67 -12.71
C ALA A 90 20.75 -13.05 -11.32
N ASN A 91 21.13 -12.35 -10.24
CA ASN A 91 20.74 -12.69 -8.87
C ASN A 91 19.86 -11.63 -8.21
N SER A 92 19.21 -10.78 -9.00
CA SER A 92 18.41 -9.68 -8.46
C SER A 92 17.10 -9.45 -9.20
N ILE A 93 16.19 -8.72 -8.54
CA ILE A 93 14.94 -8.20 -9.09
C ILE A 93 15.03 -6.67 -9.15
N GLY A 94 15.08 -6.12 -10.37
CA GLY A 94 14.94 -4.68 -10.63
C GLY A 94 13.50 -4.16 -10.52
N ILE A 95 13.31 -3.11 -9.74
CA ILE A 95 12.04 -2.45 -9.44
C ILE A 95 12.16 -0.96 -9.78
N GLU A 96 11.40 -0.51 -10.77
CA GLU A 96 11.38 0.85 -11.29
C GLU A 96 10.24 1.66 -10.67
N LEU A 97 10.57 2.75 -9.98
CA LEU A 97 9.57 3.70 -9.49
C LEU A 97 9.34 4.78 -10.55
N CYS A 98 8.09 4.97 -10.97
CA CYS A 98 7.72 6.06 -11.88
C CYS A 98 7.96 7.40 -11.19
N SER A 99 8.58 8.33 -11.92
CA SER A 99 8.97 9.63 -11.38
C SER A 99 8.10 10.76 -11.92
N ARG A 100 8.21 11.90 -11.23
CA ARG A 100 7.75 13.21 -11.67
C ARG A 100 8.94 14.15 -11.66
N LYS A 101 8.82 15.28 -12.37
CA LYS A 101 9.87 16.27 -12.46
C LYS A 101 9.36 17.64 -12.03
N ASN A 102 10.20 18.37 -11.30
CA ASN A 102 10.01 19.79 -11.02
C ASN A 102 11.29 20.52 -11.41
N GLY A 103 11.24 21.23 -12.56
CA GLY A 103 12.43 21.76 -13.20
C GLY A 103 13.39 20.64 -13.63
N GLU A 104 14.59 20.63 -13.06
CA GLU A 104 15.60 19.58 -13.32
C GLU A 104 15.56 18.42 -12.31
N LYS A 105 14.83 18.58 -11.19
CA LYS A 105 14.82 17.60 -10.09
C LYS A 105 13.72 16.58 -10.26
N PHE A 106 14.09 15.31 -10.15
CA PHE A 106 13.13 14.22 -10.08
C PHE A 106 12.64 14.00 -8.65
N TYR A 107 11.39 13.57 -8.52
CA TYR A 107 10.81 13.13 -7.25
C TYR A 107 9.81 11.99 -7.48
N PHE A 108 9.44 11.32 -6.40
CA PHE A 108 8.39 10.29 -6.40
C PHE A 108 7.14 10.83 -5.71
N MET A 109 5.97 10.45 -6.21
CA MET A 109 4.73 10.65 -5.45
C MET A 109 4.77 9.80 -4.17
N PRO A 110 4.26 10.29 -3.04
CA PRO A 110 4.23 9.54 -1.78
C PRO A 110 3.58 8.14 -1.93
N GLU A 111 2.53 8.04 -2.72
CA GLU A 111 1.82 6.79 -3.02
C GLU A 111 2.70 5.80 -3.77
N THR A 112 3.49 6.26 -4.75
CA THR A 112 4.49 5.41 -5.46
C THR A 112 5.48 4.81 -4.47
N VAL A 113 5.98 5.62 -3.52
CA VAL A 113 6.91 5.16 -2.48
C VAL A 113 6.28 4.11 -1.58
N ARG A 114 5.05 4.33 -1.08
CA ARG A 114 4.34 3.37 -0.21
C ARG A 114 4.00 2.07 -0.94
N ARG A 115 3.60 2.15 -2.20
CA ARG A 115 3.32 0.98 -3.04
C ARG A 115 4.59 0.19 -3.34
N ALA A 116 5.69 0.87 -3.62
CA ALA A 116 6.99 0.23 -3.78
C ALA A 116 7.46 -0.46 -2.50
N GLN A 117 7.25 0.16 -1.33
CA GLN A 117 7.55 -0.48 -0.04
C GLN A 117 6.71 -1.76 0.18
N THR A 118 5.43 -1.72 -0.17
CA THR A 118 4.53 -2.89 -0.12
C THR A 118 5.05 -4.02 -1.02
N LEU A 119 5.37 -3.70 -2.29
CA LEU A 119 5.96 -4.66 -3.23
C LEU A 119 7.27 -5.25 -2.71
N VAL A 120 8.19 -4.39 -2.28
CA VAL A 120 9.54 -4.78 -1.82
C VAL A 120 9.44 -5.67 -0.59
N ARG A 121 8.60 -5.34 0.40
CA ARG A 121 8.38 -6.22 1.57
C ARG A 121 7.84 -7.59 1.15
N GLY A 122 6.85 -7.63 0.25
CA GLY A 122 6.33 -8.90 -0.27
C GLY A 122 7.41 -9.75 -0.95
N LEU A 123 8.28 -9.13 -1.75
CA LEU A 123 9.42 -9.79 -2.39
C LEU A 123 10.48 -10.23 -1.37
N MET A 124 10.78 -9.40 -0.36
CA MET A 124 11.68 -9.76 0.74
C MET A 124 11.18 -11.01 1.46
N THR A 125 9.90 -11.06 1.82
CA THR A 125 9.29 -12.23 2.46
C THR A 125 9.30 -13.44 1.53
N LYS A 126 8.89 -13.29 0.27
CA LYS A 126 8.83 -14.37 -0.73
C LYS A 126 10.19 -15.04 -0.93
N TYR A 127 11.25 -14.24 -1.02
CA TYR A 127 12.59 -14.71 -1.36
C TYR A 127 13.53 -14.85 -0.16
N GLY A 128 13.12 -14.44 1.04
CA GLY A 128 14.00 -14.42 2.22
C GLY A 128 15.14 -13.41 2.09
N ILE A 129 14.90 -12.29 1.40
CA ILE A 129 15.91 -11.25 1.15
C ILE A 129 15.95 -10.31 2.35
N PRO A 130 17.11 -10.18 3.04
CA PRO A 130 17.21 -9.30 4.18
C PRO A 130 17.31 -7.83 3.75
N LEU A 131 17.06 -6.91 4.68
CA LEU A 131 16.95 -5.48 4.37
C LEU A 131 18.21 -4.94 3.69
N GLU A 132 19.40 -5.33 4.12
CA GLU A 132 20.70 -4.94 3.58
C GLU A 132 20.85 -5.26 2.09
N ASN A 133 20.14 -6.27 1.58
CA ASN A 133 20.16 -6.67 0.18
C ASN A 133 19.11 -5.93 -0.68
N VAL A 134 18.40 -4.97 -0.09
CA VAL A 134 17.64 -3.95 -0.83
C VAL A 134 18.55 -2.77 -1.09
N VAL A 135 18.97 -2.62 -2.34
CA VAL A 135 20.02 -1.70 -2.79
C VAL A 135 19.51 -0.79 -3.91
N ARG A 136 20.18 0.33 -4.16
CA ARG A 136 19.94 1.19 -5.33
C ARG A 136 20.79 0.69 -6.49
N HIS A 137 20.41 0.98 -7.73
CA HIS A 137 21.32 0.77 -8.86
C HIS A 137 22.65 1.52 -8.66
N TYR A 138 22.62 2.69 -8.01
CA TYR A 138 23.81 3.39 -7.55
C TYR A 138 24.75 2.50 -6.74
N ASP A 139 24.25 1.73 -5.79
CA ASP A 139 25.10 0.87 -4.95
C ASP A 139 25.76 -0.26 -5.78
N VAL A 140 25.18 -0.62 -6.93
CA VAL A 140 25.69 -1.65 -7.84
C VAL A 140 26.75 -1.11 -8.81
N THR A 141 26.51 0.04 -9.42
CA THR A 141 27.32 0.56 -10.56
C THR A 141 27.73 2.03 -10.44
N HIS A 142 27.36 2.71 -9.34
CA HIS A 142 27.44 4.18 -9.16
C HIS A 142 26.64 5.01 -10.18
N LYS A 143 25.75 4.40 -10.97
CA LYS A 143 24.78 5.15 -11.77
C LYS A 143 23.91 6.00 -10.82
N ASN A 144 23.69 7.28 -11.12
CA ASN A 144 22.77 8.14 -10.36
C ASN A 144 21.29 7.68 -10.51
N CYS A 145 20.96 6.55 -9.89
CA CYS A 145 19.72 5.81 -10.07
C CYS A 145 19.42 5.01 -8.79
N PRO A 146 18.29 5.26 -8.11
CA PRO A 146 17.31 6.32 -8.39
C PRO A 146 17.83 7.68 -7.92
N ALA A 147 17.89 8.68 -8.81
CA ALA A 147 18.40 10.02 -8.48
C ALA A 147 17.76 10.63 -7.20
N PRO A 148 16.42 10.56 -6.98
CA PRO A 148 15.81 11.07 -5.75
C PRO A 148 16.35 10.43 -4.46
N PHE A 149 16.80 9.17 -4.50
CA PHE A 149 17.36 8.46 -3.36
C PHE A 149 18.89 8.51 -3.30
N VAL A 150 19.57 8.88 -4.38
CA VAL A 150 21.01 9.13 -4.39
C VAL A 150 21.30 10.53 -3.88
N GLU A 151 20.55 11.52 -4.39
CA GLU A 151 20.71 12.94 -4.05
C GLU A 151 20.18 13.28 -2.65
N SER A 152 19.29 12.44 -2.10
CA SER A 152 18.77 12.57 -0.73
C SER A 152 18.97 11.29 0.07
N ALA A 153 20.03 11.26 0.89
CA ALA A 153 20.29 10.17 1.82
C ALA A 153 19.17 9.97 2.84
N SER A 154 18.49 11.06 3.25
CA SER A 154 17.34 10.99 4.15
C SER A 154 16.13 10.32 3.48
N ALA A 155 15.86 10.61 2.20
CA ALA A 155 14.80 9.93 1.45
C ALA A 155 15.06 8.43 1.31
N TRP A 156 16.31 8.03 1.01
CA TRP A 156 16.68 6.61 0.97
C TRP A 156 16.54 5.92 2.34
N THR A 157 16.97 6.60 3.41
CA THR A 157 16.83 6.10 4.78
C THR A 157 15.35 5.92 5.14
N ALA A 158 14.50 6.89 4.82
CA ALA A 158 13.06 6.82 5.05
C ALA A 158 12.41 5.68 4.24
N PHE A 159 12.85 5.47 2.99
CA PHE A 159 12.40 4.34 2.18
C PHE A 159 12.69 3.01 2.88
N LYS A 160 13.95 2.80 3.32
CA LYS A 160 14.41 1.58 4.00
C LYS A 160 13.72 1.36 5.35
N GLN A 161 13.50 2.42 6.12
CA GLN A 161 12.75 2.35 7.38
C GLN A 161 11.30 1.88 7.16
N GLY A 162 10.64 2.31 6.08
CA GLY A 162 9.30 1.82 5.76
C GLY A 162 9.25 0.33 5.40
N LEU A 163 10.37 -0.28 4.98
CA LEU A 163 10.46 -1.73 4.74
C LEU A 163 10.52 -2.54 6.04
N GLN A 164 10.95 -1.93 7.15
CA GLN A 164 11.02 -2.56 8.46
C GLN A 164 9.68 -2.57 9.19
N LYS A 165 8.74 -1.71 8.77
CA LYS A 165 7.39 -1.70 9.33
C LYS A 165 6.71 -3.01 8.97
N LYS A 166 6.30 -3.79 9.96
CA LYS A 166 5.32 -4.86 9.75
C LYS A 166 4.07 -4.22 9.19
N GLU A 167 3.50 -4.81 8.14
CA GLU A 167 2.15 -4.45 7.73
C GLU A 167 1.25 -4.72 8.92
N GLU A 168 0.63 -3.68 9.47
CA GLU A 168 -0.65 -3.91 10.13
C GLU A 168 -1.59 -4.33 8.99
N PRO A 169 -2.16 -5.53 9.04
CA PRO A 169 -3.02 -6.00 7.97
C PRO A 169 -4.13 -4.98 7.75
N ASP A 170 -4.41 -4.65 6.47
CA ASP A 170 -5.64 -3.95 6.13
C ASP A 170 -6.80 -4.78 6.69
N MET A 171 -7.53 -4.20 7.63
CA MET A 171 -8.70 -4.83 8.20
C MET A 171 -9.69 -5.14 7.07
N THR A 172 -10.15 -6.38 7.02
CA THR A 172 -11.23 -6.77 6.10
C THR A 172 -12.50 -5.97 6.40
N GLU A 173 -13.37 -5.79 5.41
CA GLU A 173 -14.70 -5.18 5.65
C GLU A 173 -15.45 -5.85 6.81
N ALA A 174 -15.28 -7.17 6.97
CA ALA A 174 -15.86 -7.93 8.07
C ALA A 174 -15.27 -7.55 9.44
N GLU A 175 -13.97 -7.28 9.52
CA GLU A 175 -13.31 -6.83 10.75
C GLU A 175 -13.65 -5.37 11.06
N VAL A 176 -13.72 -4.49 10.05
CA VAL A 176 -14.20 -3.11 10.21
C VAL A 176 -15.65 -3.10 10.71
N LYS A 177 -16.51 -3.95 10.12
CA LYS A 177 -17.90 -4.07 10.54
C LYS A 177 -18.03 -4.61 11.97
N LYS A 178 -17.20 -5.60 12.36
CA LYS A 178 -17.13 -6.08 13.75
C LYS A 178 -16.67 -4.98 14.71
N ILE A 179 -15.70 -4.15 14.32
CA ILE A 179 -15.29 -3.02 15.16
C ILE A 179 -16.46 -2.03 15.31
N ILE A 180 -17.13 -1.65 14.21
CA ILE A 180 -18.29 -0.76 14.25
C ILE A 180 -19.41 -1.33 15.13
N GLU A 181 -19.74 -2.62 14.97
CA GLU A 181 -20.75 -3.30 15.80
C GLU A 181 -20.33 -3.39 17.27
N SER A 182 -19.05 -3.67 17.55
CA SER A 182 -18.55 -3.75 18.94
C SER A 182 -18.41 -2.39 19.62
N THR A 183 -18.28 -1.31 18.83
CA THR A 183 -18.16 0.06 19.34
C THR A 183 -19.49 0.79 19.41
N ARG A 184 -20.55 0.27 18.77
CA ARG A 184 -21.89 0.84 18.84
C ARG A 184 -22.49 0.56 20.21
N ARG A 185 -22.39 1.53 21.11
CA ARG A 185 -22.96 1.45 22.45
C ARG A 185 -24.48 1.51 22.37
N THR A 186 -25.14 0.43 22.78
CA THR A 186 -26.60 0.36 22.89
C THR A 186 -27.04 0.42 24.36
N TYR A 187 -28.18 1.07 24.60
CA TYR A 187 -28.80 1.21 25.92
C TYR A 187 -30.11 0.42 25.93
N ASN A 188 -30.13 -0.63 26.75
CA ASN A 188 -31.16 -1.66 26.69
C ASN A 188 -32.31 -1.42 27.67
N SER A 189 -32.19 -0.43 28.53
CA SER A 189 -33.16 -0.12 29.56
C SER A 189 -33.10 1.35 29.93
N VAL A 190 -34.19 1.85 30.48
CA VAL A 190 -34.32 3.24 30.95
C VAL A 190 -33.27 3.59 32.01
N SER A 191 -32.82 2.62 32.81
CA SER A 191 -31.77 2.83 33.80
C SER A 191 -30.37 2.91 33.19
N ALA A 192 -30.16 2.32 32.02
CA ALA A 192 -28.87 2.29 31.33
C ALA A 192 -28.60 3.57 30.53
N VAL A 193 -29.64 4.31 30.11
CA VAL A 193 -29.45 5.52 29.30
C VAL A 193 -28.75 6.64 30.10
N PRO A 194 -27.95 7.50 29.44
CA PRO A 194 -27.30 8.63 30.11
C PRO A 194 -28.30 9.63 30.69
N ALA A 195 -27.89 10.36 31.73
CA ALA A 195 -28.74 11.32 32.45
C ALA A 195 -29.41 12.37 31.54
N TRP A 196 -28.74 12.80 30.47
CA TRP A 196 -29.28 13.79 29.53
C TRP A 196 -30.46 13.28 28.70
N ALA A 197 -30.58 11.95 28.51
CA ALA A 197 -31.64 11.32 27.72
C ALA A 197 -32.74 10.69 28.58
N LYS A 198 -32.43 10.42 29.85
CA LYS A 198 -33.30 9.67 30.76
C LYS A 198 -34.73 10.23 30.89
N PRO A 199 -34.95 11.55 31.05
CA PRO A 199 -36.31 12.08 31.17
C PRO A 199 -37.18 11.82 29.93
N THR A 200 -36.60 11.98 28.74
CA THR A 200 -37.29 11.71 27.47
C THR A 200 -37.60 10.23 27.31
N VAL A 201 -36.64 9.36 27.60
CA VAL A 201 -36.84 7.90 27.49
C VAL A 201 -37.88 7.41 28.50
N GLU A 202 -37.85 7.88 29.75
CA GLU A 202 -38.87 7.60 30.78
C GLU A 202 -40.26 8.03 30.32
N LYS A 203 -40.38 9.25 29.80
CA LYS A 203 -41.63 9.78 29.28
C LYS A 203 -42.19 8.92 28.14
N LEU A 204 -41.37 8.62 27.13
CA LEU A 204 -41.79 7.83 25.96
C LEU A 204 -42.17 6.40 26.34
N THR A 205 -41.44 5.79 27.28
CA THR A 205 -41.75 4.45 27.81
C THR A 205 -43.07 4.47 28.57
N ARG A 206 -43.28 5.46 29.45
CA ARG A 206 -44.53 5.63 30.23
C ARG A 206 -45.75 5.87 29.34
N LYS A 207 -45.58 6.57 28.21
CA LYS A 207 -46.65 6.77 27.21
C LYS A 207 -46.89 5.54 26.32
N GLY A 208 -46.03 4.52 26.41
CA GLY A 208 -46.10 3.32 25.56
C GLY A 208 -45.65 3.54 24.12
N TRP A 209 -44.97 4.66 23.82
CA TRP A 209 -44.48 4.98 22.47
C TRP A 209 -43.09 4.40 22.21
N LEU A 210 -42.34 4.13 23.26
CA LEU A 210 -41.07 3.43 23.19
C LEU A 210 -41.22 2.11 23.95
N LEU A 211 -41.20 1.01 23.19
CA LEU A 211 -41.33 -0.35 23.71
C LEU A 211 -40.06 -1.13 23.40
N GLY A 212 -39.70 -2.06 24.28
CA GLY A 212 -38.61 -2.99 24.03
C GLY A 212 -39.02 -4.13 23.11
N ASP A 213 -38.06 -4.96 22.75
CA ASP A 213 -38.30 -6.23 22.06
C ASP A 213 -39.05 -7.27 22.94
N GLU A 214 -39.15 -8.50 22.45
CA GLU A 214 -39.76 -9.63 23.17
C GLU A 214 -39.12 -9.97 24.53
N HIS A 215 -37.93 -9.42 24.81
CA HIS A 215 -37.21 -9.55 26.07
C HIS A 215 -37.20 -8.24 26.88
N GLY A 216 -37.90 -7.20 26.42
CA GLY A 216 -37.97 -5.89 27.07
C GLY A 216 -36.73 -5.01 26.82
N LYS A 217 -35.88 -5.34 25.84
CA LYS A 217 -34.67 -4.59 25.51
C LYS A 217 -35.02 -3.39 24.62
N LEU A 218 -34.67 -2.18 25.05
CA LEU A 218 -34.95 -0.95 24.29
C LEU A 218 -34.03 -0.73 23.07
N ASP A 219 -32.84 -1.34 23.06
CA ASP A 219 -31.83 -1.28 21.99
C ASP A 219 -31.53 0.14 21.45
N LEU A 220 -31.48 1.13 22.35
CA LEU A 220 -31.31 2.54 21.96
C LEU A 220 -29.85 2.84 21.67
N THR A 221 -29.57 3.36 20.49
CA THR A 221 -28.24 3.89 20.14
C THR A 221 -28.10 5.34 20.61
N GLU A 222 -26.87 5.83 20.76
CA GLU A 222 -26.64 7.23 21.15
C GLU A 222 -27.26 8.21 20.14
N GLU A 223 -27.18 7.90 18.85
CA GLU A 223 -27.80 8.71 17.79
C GLU A 223 -29.33 8.75 17.94
N LEU A 224 -29.96 7.59 18.17
CA LEU A 224 -31.40 7.53 18.39
C LEU A 224 -31.81 8.30 19.66
N LEU A 225 -31.06 8.17 20.76
CA LEU A 225 -31.30 8.96 21.98
C LEU A 225 -31.24 10.46 21.71
N ARG A 226 -30.25 10.93 20.94
CA ARG A 226 -30.14 12.35 20.58
C ARG A 226 -31.35 12.81 19.77
N THR A 227 -31.78 12.03 18.79
CA THR A 227 -32.99 12.33 18.00
C THR A 227 -34.23 12.39 18.87
N LEU A 228 -34.45 11.42 19.77
CA LEU A 228 -35.58 11.43 20.68
C LEU A 228 -35.57 12.67 21.57
N VAL A 229 -34.43 13.02 22.16
CA VAL A 229 -34.32 14.20 23.04
C VAL A 229 -34.53 15.51 22.27
N ILE A 230 -34.02 15.63 21.04
CA ILE A 230 -34.26 16.81 20.20
C ILE A 230 -35.76 16.97 19.93
N ASN A 231 -36.42 15.88 19.54
CA ASN A 231 -37.86 15.89 19.26
C ASN A 231 -38.69 16.23 20.50
N ASP A 232 -38.32 15.68 21.66
CA ASP A 232 -38.99 15.96 22.93
C ASP A 232 -38.89 17.44 23.30
N ARG A 233 -37.70 18.03 23.15
CA ARG A 233 -37.46 19.47 23.39
C ARG A 233 -38.18 20.37 22.39
N ALA A 234 -38.41 19.89 21.17
CA ALA A 234 -39.21 20.58 20.17
C ALA A 234 -40.73 20.45 20.42
N GLY A 235 -41.14 19.74 21.48
CA GLY A 235 -42.55 19.57 21.85
C GLY A 235 -43.29 18.50 21.05
N ILE A 236 -42.60 17.72 20.20
CA ILE A 236 -43.20 16.71 19.32
C ILE A 236 -43.96 15.65 20.12
N TYR A 237 -43.50 15.36 21.33
CA TYR A 237 -44.06 14.31 22.17
C TYR A 237 -45.12 14.78 23.17
N GLY A 238 -45.62 16.02 23.03
CA GLY A 238 -46.55 16.65 23.97
C GLY A 238 -45.97 16.78 25.38
N GLU A 239 -46.76 17.11 26.40
CA GLU A 239 -46.30 17.05 27.81
C GLU A 239 -46.33 15.62 28.37
#